data_AF-A0A921KBJ6-F1
#
_entry.id   AF-A0A921KBJ6-F1
#
_cell.length_a   1.000
_cell.length_b   1.000
_cell.length_c   1.000
_cell.angle_alpha   90.00
_cell.angle_beta   90.00
_cell.angle_gamma   90.00
#
_symmetry.space_group_name_H-M   'P 1'
#
loop_
_entity.id
_entity.type
_entity.pdbx_description
1 polymer ?
#
loop_
_entity_poly.entity_id
_entity_poly.type
_entity_poly.pdbx_seq_one_letter_code
_entity_poly.pdbx_strand_id
1 'polypeptide(L)'
;MAETAVAPKTGHARVRKSKKMGKGYIPPDPWTVRAALSHGDIFTRLSVVIWGLGNLARKQFFKGICFLAAEVASIVWIILGAAPALKELPGLGTGKVIKVKDADGFWQTKVPTPSVVILLYGVSSVVLILLIIWFWSVAIRSAYKAQMLAQSEGHAPTFKEDCRDLLSGRAWLTLMTLPTLGIFIFTVLPLVFMISMAFTSYDAEHPSKFDWVGLKNFGTLFSTKGTTVNLPMFMDVLVWTLVWAFFATFLNFFLGMFLAMVIERPTTKLKGFWRGLFSMSIAVPQFVSLLVMNQMLQQDGAINRLLMNWGWISQPLPFFTDVTWARTTVIVINLWVGIPFTIMQITGILENIPAELYEAAKLDGANWWQRFMNVTMPYIIFVLTPYLITTFTGNVNNFNVIYLLSGGAPTPVGASAGKTDLLITWLYKLTVDKNNYNMGAVIGIFTFIVLAVVSLITYRSSGSYKNEEAFR
;
A
#
# COMPACT_ATOMS: atom_id res chain seq x y z
N MET A 1 -31.84 -1.86 -17.37
CA MET A 1 -32.29 -1.09 -18.53
C MET A 1 -31.12 -0.28 -19.03
N ALA A 2 -30.59 -0.64 -20.20
CA ALA A 2 -29.37 -0.10 -20.77
C ALA A 2 -29.72 1.12 -21.63
N GLU A 3 -29.25 2.29 -21.22
CA GLU A 3 -29.39 3.53 -21.97
C GLU A 3 -28.31 3.56 -23.05
N THR A 4 -28.72 3.38 -24.30
CA THR A 4 -27.89 3.50 -25.48
C THR A 4 -27.48 4.95 -25.69
N ALA A 5 -26.28 5.31 -25.25
CA ALA A 5 -25.63 6.54 -25.69
C ALA A 5 -25.39 6.46 -27.20
N VAL A 6 -26.05 7.34 -27.95
CA VAL A 6 -25.96 7.42 -29.41
C VAL A 6 -24.57 7.94 -29.78
N ALA A 7 -23.72 7.08 -30.34
CA ALA A 7 -22.50 7.49 -31.02
C ALA A 7 -22.84 8.13 -32.38
N PRO A 8 -22.07 9.14 -32.85
CA PRO A 8 -22.34 9.78 -34.12
C PRO A 8 -22.09 8.80 -35.28
N LYS A 9 -23.12 8.60 -36.13
CA LYS A 9 -22.97 7.96 -37.44
C LYS A 9 -22.35 8.98 -38.39
N THR A 10 -21.08 8.81 -38.75
CA THR A 10 -20.49 9.40 -39.96
C THR A 10 -20.13 8.29 -40.94
N GLY A 11 -20.45 8.52 -42.21
CA GLY A 11 -20.56 7.51 -43.26
C GLY A 11 -19.25 6.85 -43.69
N HIS A 12 -19.41 5.56 -44.05
CA HIS A 12 -18.59 4.73 -44.94
C HIS A 12 -17.06 4.92 -44.98
N ALA A 13 -16.33 4.05 -44.27
CA ALA A 13 -15.41 3.08 -44.89
C ALA A 13 -14.71 2.18 -43.86
N ARG A 14 -14.59 0.89 -44.20
CA ARG A 14 -13.90 -0.24 -43.52
C ARG A 14 -14.60 -0.86 -42.32
N VAL A 15 -15.50 -1.79 -42.65
CA VAL A 15 -15.83 -2.97 -41.83
C VAL A 15 -14.53 -3.77 -41.61
N ARG A 16 -13.82 -3.50 -40.52
CA ARG A 16 -12.85 -4.45 -39.96
C ARG A 16 -13.59 -5.31 -38.96
N LYS A 17 -13.60 -6.62 -39.24
CA LYS A 17 -14.22 -7.71 -38.46
C LYS A 17 -14.35 -7.37 -36.96
N SER A 18 -15.59 -7.20 -36.52
CA SER A 18 -15.95 -7.12 -35.10
C SER A 18 -15.52 -8.42 -34.41
N LYS A 19 -14.41 -8.39 -33.67
CA LYS A 19 -14.11 -9.41 -32.66
C LYS A 19 -15.27 -9.35 -31.67
N LYS A 20 -15.97 -10.47 -31.44
CA LYS A 20 -16.98 -10.62 -30.38
C LYS A 20 -16.40 -10.04 -29.08
N MET A 21 -16.84 -8.84 -28.71
CA MET A 21 -16.39 -8.18 -27.49
C MET A 21 -17.16 -8.83 -26.33
N GLY A 22 -16.43 -9.27 -25.29
CA GLY A 22 -17.00 -9.97 -24.15
C GLY A 22 -18.07 -9.13 -23.42
N LYS A 23 -18.96 -9.79 -22.67
CA LYS A 23 -20.11 -9.17 -21.97
C LYS A 23 -19.75 -8.07 -20.95
N GLY A 24 -18.46 -7.88 -20.63
CA GLY A 24 -17.94 -6.80 -19.78
C GLY A 24 -17.15 -5.72 -20.52
N TYR A 25 -17.24 -5.64 -21.84
CA TYR A 25 -16.54 -4.61 -22.61
C TYR A 25 -17.14 -3.23 -22.35
N ILE A 26 -16.42 -2.42 -21.58
CA ILE A 26 -16.68 -0.99 -21.46
C ILE A 26 -16.06 -0.35 -22.71
N PRO A 27 -16.86 0.29 -23.61
CA PRO A 27 -16.29 0.98 -24.76
C PRO A 27 -15.31 2.06 -24.29
N PRO A 28 -14.16 2.23 -24.97
CA PRO A 28 -13.19 3.26 -24.61
C PRO A 28 -13.88 4.62 -24.60
N ASP A 29 -13.53 5.44 -23.60
CA ASP A 29 -14.09 6.79 -23.45
C ASP A 29 -14.01 7.52 -24.81
N PRO A 30 -15.15 7.90 -25.42
CA PRO A 30 -15.15 8.56 -26.73
C PRO A 30 -14.41 9.90 -26.68
N TRP A 31 -14.24 10.47 -25.49
CA TRP A 31 -13.61 11.77 -25.27
C TRP A 31 -12.11 11.63 -24.98
N THR A 32 -11.32 11.40 -26.03
CA THR A 32 -9.85 11.35 -25.90
C THR A 32 -9.18 12.66 -26.31
N VAL A 33 -8.00 12.96 -25.74
CA VAL A 33 -7.19 14.14 -26.14
C VAL A 33 -6.84 14.08 -27.63
N ARG A 34 -6.57 12.87 -28.16
CA ARG A 34 -6.28 12.69 -29.59
C ARG A 34 -7.49 13.03 -30.46
N ALA A 35 -8.69 12.59 -30.08
CA ALA A 35 -9.92 12.92 -30.79
C ALA A 35 -10.24 14.43 -30.70
N ALA A 36 -9.98 15.06 -29.54
CA ALA A 36 -10.13 16.50 -29.36
C ALA A 36 -9.21 17.30 -30.30
N LEU A 37 -7.99 16.83 -30.54
CA LEU A 37 -7.05 17.46 -31.46
C LEU A 37 -7.42 17.23 -32.94
N SER A 38 -7.82 16.01 -33.31
CA SER A 38 -8.10 15.67 -34.70
C SER A 38 -9.48 16.18 -35.16
N HIS A 39 -10.51 16.04 -34.34
CA HIS A 39 -11.92 16.31 -34.69
C HIS A 39 -12.53 17.47 -33.90
N GLY A 40 -11.80 18.08 -32.96
CA GLY A 40 -12.27 19.26 -32.26
C GLY A 40 -12.31 20.50 -33.15
N ASP A 41 -13.24 21.40 -32.85
CA ASP A 41 -13.31 22.74 -33.45
C ASP A 41 -12.15 23.64 -32.98
N ILE A 42 -12.07 24.85 -33.53
CA ILE A 42 -11.00 25.82 -33.23
C ILE A 42 -10.91 26.10 -31.72
N PHE A 43 -12.05 26.27 -31.03
CA PHE A 43 -12.09 26.54 -29.60
C PHE A 43 -11.64 25.35 -28.74
N THR A 44 -11.92 24.11 -29.16
CA THR A 44 -11.41 22.89 -28.50
C THR A 44 -9.92 22.71 -28.71
N ARG A 45 -9.41 23.01 -29.91
CA ARG A 45 -7.96 22.97 -30.19
C ARG A 45 -7.21 24.07 -29.45
N LEU A 46 -7.79 25.26 -29.33
CA LEU A 46 -7.23 26.34 -28.51
C LEU A 46 -7.25 26.01 -27.01
N SER A 47 -8.12 25.08 -26.57
CA SER A 47 -8.14 24.61 -25.18
C SER A 47 -6.88 23.83 -24.77
N VAL A 48 -6.04 23.46 -25.75
CA VAL A 48 -4.71 22.88 -25.53
C VAL A 48 -3.77 23.89 -24.88
N VAL A 49 -3.88 25.15 -25.32
CA VAL A 49 -3.07 26.26 -24.81
C VAL A 49 -3.77 26.91 -23.64
N ILE A 50 -5.07 27.21 -23.79
CA ILE A 50 -5.88 27.96 -22.80
C ILE A 50 -6.99 27.05 -22.26
N TRP A 51 -6.79 26.42 -21.11
CA TRP A 51 -7.53 25.22 -20.67
C TRP A 51 -9.04 25.42 -20.56
N GLY A 52 -9.50 26.63 -20.26
CA GLY A 52 -10.92 26.95 -20.10
C GLY A 52 -11.64 27.42 -21.37
N LEU A 53 -10.93 27.67 -22.47
CA LEU A 53 -11.46 28.44 -23.60
C LEU A 53 -12.58 27.71 -24.37
N GLY A 54 -12.48 26.40 -24.57
CA GLY A 54 -13.52 25.59 -25.21
C GLY A 54 -14.78 25.44 -24.36
N ASN A 55 -14.64 25.47 -23.04
CA ASN A 55 -15.76 25.48 -22.11
C ASN A 55 -16.46 26.85 -22.09
N LEU A 56 -15.69 27.94 -22.12
CA LEU A 56 -16.21 29.31 -22.21
C LEU A 56 -16.99 29.54 -23.50
N ALA A 57 -16.46 29.10 -24.65
CA ALA A 57 -17.12 29.21 -25.95
C ALA A 57 -18.49 28.52 -25.99
N ARG A 58 -18.72 27.54 -25.10
CA ARG A 58 -19.95 26.74 -25.00
C ARG A 58 -20.84 27.13 -23.83
N LYS A 59 -20.68 28.35 -23.32
CA LYS A 59 -21.47 28.93 -22.23
C LYS A 59 -21.32 28.19 -20.88
N GLN A 60 -20.29 27.36 -20.71
CA GLN A 60 -19.94 26.76 -19.41
C GLN A 60 -19.00 27.70 -18.62
N PHE A 61 -19.49 28.90 -18.28
CA PHE A 61 -18.64 29.98 -17.75
C PHE A 61 -17.89 29.61 -16.47
N PHE A 62 -18.58 29.05 -15.47
CA PHE A 62 -17.96 28.68 -14.20
C PHE A 62 -16.82 27.68 -14.39
N LYS A 63 -17.08 26.59 -15.11
CA LYS A 63 -16.11 25.53 -15.39
C LYS A 63 -14.91 26.04 -16.21
N GLY A 64 -15.18 26.90 -17.20
CA GLY A 64 -14.16 27.57 -17.99
C GLY A 64 -13.26 28.49 -17.16
N ILE A 65 -13.84 29.30 -16.26
CA ILE A 65 -13.08 30.16 -15.34
C ILE A 65 -12.25 29.32 -14.36
N CYS A 66 -12.79 28.22 -13.82
CA CYS A 66 -12.02 27.33 -12.94
C CYS A 66 -10.80 26.73 -13.65
N PHE A 67 -10.94 26.29 -14.92
CA PHE A 67 -9.80 25.78 -15.68
C PHE A 67 -8.77 26.86 -16.00
N LEU A 68 -9.19 28.09 -16.32
CA LEU A 68 -8.29 29.23 -16.51
C LEU A 68 -7.55 29.59 -15.22
N ALA A 69 -8.25 29.65 -14.09
CA ALA A 69 -7.65 29.92 -12.79
C ALA A 69 -6.62 28.85 -12.42
N ALA A 70 -6.93 27.57 -12.69
CA ALA A 70 -6.00 26.47 -12.49
C ALA A 70 -4.77 26.55 -13.41
N GLU A 71 -4.94 26.97 -14.66
CA GLU A 71 -3.84 27.19 -15.61
C GLU A 71 -2.90 28.30 -15.11
N VAL A 72 -3.44 29.47 -14.74
CA VAL A 72 -2.65 30.58 -14.21
C VAL A 72 -1.92 30.16 -12.92
N ALA A 73 -2.61 29.51 -11.99
CA ALA A 73 -2.00 29.01 -10.76
C ALA A 73 -0.87 28.01 -11.05
N SER A 74 -1.07 27.11 -12.02
CA SER A 74 -0.06 26.13 -12.44
C SER A 74 1.16 26.80 -13.05
N ILE A 75 0.97 27.79 -13.93
CA ILE A 75 2.07 28.54 -14.56
C ILE A 75 2.88 29.32 -13.51
N VAL A 76 2.19 30.06 -12.63
CA VAL A 76 2.82 30.81 -11.55
C VAL A 76 3.63 29.88 -10.64
N TRP A 77 3.05 28.75 -10.24
CA TRP A 77 3.73 27.77 -9.41
C TRP A 77 4.91 27.09 -10.12
N ILE A 78 4.80 26.81 -11.43
CA ILE A 78 5.92 26.27 -12.22
C ILE A 78 7.09 27.26 -12.24
N ILE A 79 6.83 28.54 -12.48
CA ILE A 79 7.88 29.57 -12.59
C ILE A 79 8.52 29.84 -11.22
N LEU A 80 7.69 30.05 -10.18
CA LEU A 80 8.16 30.48 -8.86
C LEU A 80 8.63 29.34 -7.97
N GLY A 81 8.09 28.13 -8.14
CA GLY A 81 8.37 26.96 -7.29
C GLY A 81 9.10 25.84 -8.01
N ALA A 82 8.51 25.29 -9.08
CA ALA A 82 9.02 24.07 -9.70
C ALA A 82 10.34 24.28 -10.46
N ALA A 83 10.45 25.33 -11.26
CA ALA A 83 11.64 25.63 -12.07
C ALA A 83 12.92 25.78 -11.24
N PRO A 84 12.96 26.56 -10.13
CA PRO A 84 14.16 26.62 -9.29
C PRO A 84 14.47 25.29 -8.61
N ALA A 85 13.45 24.56 -8.12
CA ALA A 85 13.66 23.25 -7.50
C ALA A 85 14.24 22.22 -8.48
N LEU A 86 13.75 22.20 -9.72
CA LEU A 86 14.24 21.31 -10.78
C LEU A 86 15.64 21.66 -11.27
N LYS A 87 16.01 22.94 -11.23
CA LYS A 87 17.37 23.39 -11.58
C LYS A 87 18.41 22.89 -10.59
N GLU A 88 18.08 22.82 -9.31
CA GLU A 88 19.00 22.37 -8.26
C GLU A 88 19.01 20.84 -8.09
N LEU A 89 17.98 20.14 -8.55
CA LEU A 89 17.81 18.69 -8.39
C LEU A 89 18.99 17.84 -8.90
N PRO A 90 19.61 18.09 -10.07
CA PRO A 90 20.74 17.29 -10.56
C PRO A 90 21.99 17.43 -9.67
N GLY A 91 22.18 18.60 -9.04
CA GLY A 91 23.33 18.87 -8.18
C GLY A 91 23.07 18.61 -6.70
N LEU A 92 21.81 18.45 -6.29
CA LEU A 92 21.38 18.35 -4.88
C LEU A 92 21.97 19.48 -4.02
N GLY A 93 21.97 20.69 -4.57
CA GLY A 93 22.59 21.87 -3.96
C GLY A 93 24.09 21.96 -4.16
N THR A 94 24.64 23.16 -4.01
CA THR A 94 26.06 23.44 -4.25
C THR A 94 26.93 23.19 -3.01
N GLY A 95 26.34 23.03 -1.82
CA GLY A 95 27.05 22.85 -0.55
C GLY A 95 27.93 24.04 -0.12
N LYS A 96 27.96 25.13 -0.90
CA LYS A 96 28.79 26.30 -0.64
C LYS A 96 28.06 27.26 0.28
N VAL A 97 28.73 27.63 1.37
CA VAL A 97 28.31 28.72 2.24
C VAL A 97 28.48 30.04 1.48
N ILE A 98 27.37 30.69 1.14
CA ILE A 98 27.41 31.97 0.45
C ILE A 98 27.29 33.08 1.50
N LYS A 99 28.28 33.96 1.57
CA LYS A 99 28.17 35.22 2.31
C LYS A 99 27.40 36.19 1.43
N VAL A 100 26.17 36.52 1.83
CA VAL A 100 25.33 37.49 1.11
C VAL A 100 25.28 38.75 1.98
N LYS A 101 25.45 39.91 1.36
CA LYS A 101 25.32 41.19 2.05
C LYS A 101 23.83 41.51 2.18
N ASP A 102 23.37 41.72 3.41
CA ASP A 102 21.98 42.03 3.70
C ASP A 102 21.61 43.45 3.23
N ALA A 103 20.31 43.78 3.19
CA ALA A 103 19.83 45.11 2.79
C ALA A 103 20.42 46.24 3.66
N ASP A 104 20.76 45.93 4.92
CA ASP A 104 21.40 46.83 5.89
C ASP A 104 22.93 46.83 5.84
N GLY A 105 23.54 46.12 4.86
CA GLY A 105 24.99 46.15 4.62
C GLY A 105 25.83 45.17 5.46
N PHE A 106 25.22 44.36 6.32
CA PHE A 106 25.91 43.33 7.10
C PHE A 106 26.10 42.02 6.31
N TRP A 107 27.22 41.35 6.50
CA TRP A 107 27.47 40.04 5.88
C TRP A 107 26.70 38.96 6.65
N GLN A 108 25.66 38.41 6.04
CA GLN A 108 24.98 37.23 6.56
C GLN A 108 25.48 35.96 5.89
N THR A 109 25.75 34.95 6.70
CA THR A 109 26.17 33.63 6.23
C THR A 109 24.91 32.82 5.92
N LYS A 110 24.57 32.66 4.64
CA LYS A 110 23.42 31.84 4.26
C LYS A 110 23.84 30.37 4.31
N VAL A 111 23.31 29.63 5.29
CA VAL A 111 23.51 28.18 5.40
C VAL A 111 22.92 27.54 4.14
N PRO A 112 23.67 26.69 3.43
CA PRO A 112 23.16 26.04 2.22
C PRO A 112 21.94 25.18 2.57
N THR A 113 20.92 25.24 1.73
CA THR A 113 19.72 24.42 1.87
C THR A 113 20.11 22.94 1.91
N PRO A 114 19.66 22.16 2.90
CA PRO A 114 19.98 20.74 2.97
C PRO A 114 19.55 20.00 1.70
N SER A 115 20.38 19.09 1.20
CA SER A 115 20.12 18.29 0.00
C SER A 115 18.81 17.51 0.08
N VAL A 116 18.38 17.09 1.28
CA VAL A 116 17.10 16.41 1.51
C VAL A 116 15.90 17.30 1.15
N VAL A 117 15.98 18.60 1.43
CA VAL A 117 14.93 19.58 1.13
C VAL A 117 14.88 19.84 -0.37
N ILE A 118 16.04 19.96 -1.02
CA ILE A 118 16.14 20.11 -2.48
C ILE A 118 15.56 18.88 -3.18
N LEU A 119 15.91 17.68 -2.72
CA LEU A 119 15.36 16.42 -3.24
C LEU A 119 13.84 16.37 -3.07
N LEU A 120 13.31 16.76 -1.89
CA LEU A 120 11.87 16.77 -1.62
C LEU A 120 11.14 17.72 -2.55
N TYR A 121 11.60 18.98 -2.66
CA TYR A 121 10.98 19.96 -3.55
C TYR A 121 11.12 19.58 -5.02
N GLY A 122 12.26 19.04 -5.44
CA GLY A 122 12.47 18.62 -6.83
C GLY A 122 11.58 17.43 -7.20
N VAL A 123 11.54 16.38 -6.38
CA VAL A 123 10.69 15.19 -6.62
C VAL A 123 9.21 15.55 -6.55
N SER A 124 8.77 16.29 -5.54
CA SER A 124 7.38 16.77 -5.46
C SER A 124 7.02 17.64 -6.66
N SER A 125 7.97 18.45 -7.16
CA SER A 125 7.76 19.26 -8.36
C SER A 125 7.53 18.39 -9.60
N VAL A 126 8.31 17.33 -9.80
CA VAL A 126 8.11 16.37 -10.90
C VAL A 126 6.73 15.71 -10.81
N VAL A 127 6.35 15.21 -9.62
CA VAL A 127 5.04 14.55 -9.41
C VAL A 127 3.88 15.51 -9.66
N LEU A 128 3.97 16.74 -9.14
CA LEU A 128 2.95 17.77 -9.34
C LEU A 128 2.85 18.20 -10.81
N ILE A 129 3.96 18.29 -11.55
CA ILE A 129 3.93 18.53 -13.00
C ILE A 129 3.19 17.40 -13.73
N LEU A 130 3.41 16.13 -13.36
CA LEU A 130 2.66 15.01 -13.94
C LEU A 130 1.15 15.11 -13.63
N LEU A 131 0.79 15.55 -12.41
CA LEU A 131 -0.61 15.80 -12.04
C LEU A 131 -1.22 16.98 -12.80
N ILE A 132 -0.44 18.05 -13.04
CA ILE A 132 -0.82 19.20 -13.88
C ILE A 132 -1.04 18.74 -15.32
N ILE A 133 -0.17 17.88 -15.88
CA ILE A 133 -0.35 17.29 -17.22
C ILE A 133 -1.60 16.40 -17.27
N TRP A 134 -1.86 15.63 -16.22
CA TRP A 134 -3.08 14.84 -16.12
C TRP A 134 -4.32 15.74 -16.09
N PHE A 135 -4.31 16.81 -15.28
CA PHE A 135 -5.41 17.77 -15.17
C PHE A 135 -5.63 18.56 -16.47
N TRP A 136 -4.55 18.95 -17.14
CA TRP A 136 -4.57 19.49 -18.51
C TRP A 136 -5.30 18.55 -19.48
N SER A 137 -5.01 17.25 -19.41
CA SER A 137 -5.69 16.26 -20.24
C SER A 137 -7.19 16.19 -19.93
N VAL A 138 -7.60 16.37 -18.67
CA VAL A 138 -9.00 16.43 -18.26
C VAL A 138 -9.68 17.69 -18.79
N ALA A 139 -9.00 18.84 -18.76
CA ALA A 139 -9.52 20.10 -19.29
C ALA A 139 -9.83 20.00 -20.81
N ILE A 140 -8.90 19.45 -21.60
CA ILE A 140 -9.11 19.23 -23.05
C ILE A 140 -10.27 18.26 -23.30
N ARG A 141 -10.33 17.15 -22.57
CA ARG A 141 -11.43 16.18 -22.72
C ARG A 141 -12.77 16.79 -22.34
N SER A 142 -12.80 17.62 -21.31
CA SER A 142 -13.99 18.36 -20.90
C SER A 142 -14.47 19.31 -22.01
N ALA A 143 -13.56 20.05 -22.65
CA ALA A 143 -13.89 20.88 -23.79
C ALA A 143 -14.49 20.04 -24.92
N TYR A 144 -13.83 18.96 -25.33
CA TYR A 144 -14.33 18.11 -26.42
C TYR A 144 -15.67 17.43 -26.10
N LYS A 145 -15.87 16.98 -24.86
CA LYS A 145 -17.17 16.46 -24.40
C LYS A 145 -18.27 17.53 -24.54
N ALA A 146 -17.99 18.76 -24.13
CA ALA A 146 -18.94 19.86 -24.28
C ALA A 146 -19.24 20.18 -25.76
N GLN A 147 -18.28 20.01 -26.67
CA GLN A 147 -18.49 20.14 -28.12
C GLN A 147 -19.52 19.15 -28.63
N MET A 148 -19.27 17.88 -28.32
CA MET A 148 -20.00 16.78 -28.93
C MET A 148 -21.43 16.76 -28.39
N LEU A 149 -21.61 17.04 -27.10
CA LEU A 149 -22.94 17.19 -26.49
C LEU A 149 -23.69 18.40 -27.05
N ALA A 150 -23.04 19.54 -27.24
CA ALA A 150 -23.67 20.70 -27.88
C ALA A 150 -24.09 20.40 -29.34
N GLN A 151 -23.36 19.54 -30.05
CA GLN A 151 -23.68 19.13 -31.42
C GLN A 151 -24.77 18.05 -31.49
N SER A 152 -24.84 17.12 -30.53
CA SER A 152 -25.81 16.01 -30.53
C SER A 152 -27.13 16.35 -29.83
N GLU A 153 -27.08 17.11 -28.74
CA GLU A 153 -28.22 17.41 -27.85
C GLU A 153 -28.65 18.89 -27.95
N GLY A 154 -27.94 19.71 -28.74
CA GLY A 154 -28.26 21.12 -28.98
C GLY A 154 -27.83 22.09 -27.87
N HIS A 155 -27.36 21.58 -26.73
CA HIS A 155 -26.77 22.40 -25.67
C HIS A 155 -25.61 21.65 -24.98
N ALA A 156 -24.64 22.42 -24.47
CA ALA A 156 -23.67 21.86 -23.52
C ALA A 156 -24.32 21.77 -22.14
N PRO A 157 -23.96 20.78 -21.29
CA PRO A 157 -24.51 20.67 -19.96
C PRO A 157 -24.18 21.91 -19.13
N THR A 158 -25.17 22.46 -18.42
CA THR A 158 -24.92 23.59 -17.53
C THR A 158 -24.11 23.16 -16.29
N PHE A 159 -23.47 24.10 -15.59
CA PHE A 159 -22.73 23.75 -14.36
C PHE A 159 -23.62 23.08 -13.29
N LYS A 160 -24.90 23.49 -13.23
CA LYS A 160 -25.89 22.90 -12.32
C LYS A 160 -26.24 21.46 -12.74
N GLU A 161 -26.34 21.18 -14.04
CA GLU A 161 -26.53 19.83 -14.58
C GLU A 161 -25.30 18.95 -14.36
N ASP A 162 -24.08 19.46 -14.60
CA ASP A 162 -22.83 18.74 -14.34
C ASP A 162 -22.69 18.40 -12.83
N CYS A 163 -23.01 19.34 -11.94
CA CYS A 163 -22.97 19.10 -10.49
C CYS A 163 -24.04 18.10 -10.05
N ARG A 164 -25.26 18.19 -10.61
CA ARG A 164 -26.32 17.21 -10.36
C ARG A 164 -25.93 15.83 -10.85
N ASP A 165 -25.36 15.70 -12.05
CA ASP A 165 -24.87 14.42 -12.59
C ASP A 165 -23.75 13.85 -11.71
N LEU A 166 -22.79 14.69 -11.28
CA LEU A 166 -21.72 14.30 -10.37
C LEU A 166 -22.19 13.89 -8.96
N LEU A 167 -23.38 14.32 -8.54
CA LEU A 167 -23.98 13.95 -7.25
C LEU A 167 -24.99 12.80 -7.34
N SER A 168 -25.61 12.56 -8.51
CA SER A 168 -26.61 11.49 -8.70
C SER A 168 -26.10 10.35 -9.58
N GLY A 169 -25.80 10.61 -10.86
CA GLY A 169 -25.45 9.58 -11.84
C GLY A 169 -24.00 9.11 -11.75
N ARG A 170 -23.12 9.99 -11.28
CA ARG A 170 -21.66 9.81 -11.19
C ARG A 170 -21.13 10.10 -9.79
N ALA A 171 -21.96 9.94 -8.77
CA ALA A 171 -21.59 10.13 -7.36
C ALA A 171 -20.30 9.41 -6.97
N TRP A 172 -20.07 8.21 -7.53
CA TRP A 172 -18.86 7.43 -7.31
C TRP A 172 -17.58 8.16 -7.74
N LEU A 173 -17.59 8.97 -8.81
CA LEU A 173 -16.42 9.78 -9.21
C LEU A 173 -16.11 10.84 -8.16
N THR A 174 -17.13 11.56 -7.71
CA THR A 174 -17.01 12.62 -6.70
C THR A 174 -16.51 12.05 -5.38
N LEU A 175 -17.11 10.95 -4.93
CA LEU A 175 -16.73 10.26 -3.70
C LEU A 175 -15.31 9.67 -3.76
N MET A 176 -14.86 9.22 -4.94
CA MET A 176 -13.50 8.68 -5.12
C MET A 176 -12.44 9.78 -5.32
N THR A 177 -12.81 11.02 -5.65
CA THR A 177 -11.85 12.10 -5.94
C THR A 177 -10.98 12.43 -4.71
N LEU A 178 -11.57 12.54 -3.52
CA LEU A 178 -10.82 12.85 -2.30
C LEU A 178 -9.91 11.69 -1.86
N PRO A 179 -10.37 10.42 -1.77
CA PRO A 179 -9.50 9.28 -1.47
C PRO A 179 -8.37 9.09 -2.50
N THR A 180 -8.66 9.23 -3.79
CA THR A 180 -7.64 9.07 -4.83
C THR A 180 -6.57 10.15 -4.76
N LEU A 181 -6.96 11.42 -4.53
CA LEU A 181 -6.03 12.50 -4.27
C LEU A 181 -5.19 12.24 -3.01
N GLY A 182 -5.81 11.74 -1.95
CA GLY A 182 -5.10 11.31 -0.73
C GLY A 182 -4.04 10.26 -1.01
N ILE A 183 -4.32 9.25 -1.84
CA ILE A 183 -3.35 8.23 -2.25
C ILE A 183 -2.17 8.85 -3.01
N PHE A 184 -2.42 9.79 -3.93
CA PHE A 184 -1.33 10.44 -4.67
C PHE A 184 -0.41 11.26 -3.74
N ILE A 185 -0.98 12.05 -2.84
CA ILE A 185 -0.23 12.95 -1.95
C ILE A 185 0.47 12.18 -0.83
N PHE A 186 -0.22 11.26 -0.16
CA PHE A 186 0.29 10.61 1.05
C PHE A 186 0.92 9.24 0.80
N THR A 187 0.74 8.64 -0.38
CA THR A 187 1.34 7.34 -0.71
C THR A 187 2.31 7.45 -1.88
N VAL A 188 1.88 7.96 -3.04
CA VAL A 188 2.73 7.97 -4.25
C VAL A 188 3.90 8.94 -4.11
N LEU A 189 3.65 10.17 -3.64
CA LEU A 189 4.71 11.18 -3.54
C LEU A 189 5.82 10.79 -2.54
N PRO A 190 5.53 10.39 -1.29
CA PRO A 190 6.55 9.91 -0.36
C PRO A 190 7.28 8.66 -0.88
N LEU A 191 6.59 7.77 -1.61
CA LEU A 191 7.20 6.60 -2.21
C LEU A 191 8.22 6.97 -3.28
N VAL A 192 7.91 7.91 -4.19
CA VAL A 192 8.87 8.36 -5.21
C VAL A 192 10.08 9.05 -4.57
N PHE A 193 9.84 9.85 -3.52
CA PHE A 193 10.90 10.48 -2.73
C PHE A 193 11.80 9.44 -2.05
N MET A 194 11.22 8.44 -1.40
CA MET A 194 11.96 7.33 -0.78
C MET A 194 12.77 6.54 -1.81
N ILE A 195 12.19 6.22 -2.97
CA ILE A 195 12.91 5.53 -4.05
C ILE A 195 14.11 6.36 -4.51
N SER A 196 13.97 7.68 -4.61
CA SER A 196 15.06 8.56 -5.02
C SER A 196 16.23 8.56 -4.02
N MET A 197 15.95 8.46 -2.71
CA MET A 197 16.99 8.32 -1.68
C MET A 197 17.87 7.07 -1.85
N ALA A 198 17.35 5.99 -2.45
CA ALA A 198 18.15 4.80 -2.72
C ALA A 198 19.32 5.05 -3.69
N PHE A 199 19.26 6.13 -4.49
CA PHE A 199 20.27 6.51 -5.47
C PHE A 199 21.19 7.63 -4.99
N THR A 200 21.11 8.03 -3.71
CA THR A 200 21.92 9.11 -3.13
C THR A 200 22.85 8.61 -2.02
N SER A 201 23.82 9.44 -1.61
CA SER A 201 24.69 9.17 -0.46
C SER A 201 24.08 9.61 0.87
N TYR A 202 22.74 9.67 1.01
CA TYR A 202 22.11 10.18 2.22
C TYR A 202 22.19 9.17 3.39
N ASP A 203 23.13 9.40 4.28
CA ASP A 203 23.40 8.61 5.48
C ASP A 203 23.82 9.50 6.67
N ALA A 204 24.22 8.88 7.77
CA ALA A 204 24.68 9.57 8.98
C ALA A 204 25.94 10.43 8.77
N GLU A 205 26.78 10.10 7.79
CA GLU A 205 28.01 10.83 7.48
C GLU A 205 27.73 12.06 6.60
N HIS A 206 26.61 12.04 5.86
CA HIS A 206 26.20 13.09 4.93
C HIS A 206 24.82 13.70 5.30
N PRO A 207 24.64 14.25 6.52
CA PRO A 207 23.32 14.65 7.01
C PRO A 207 22.75 15.90 6.31
N SER A 208 23.60 16.77 5.78
CA SER A 208 23.21 18.06 5.20
C SER A 208 23.45 18.15 3.70
N LYS A 209 24.59 17.65 3.21
CA LYS A 209 24.94 17.61 1.78
C LYS A 209 25.26 16.19 1.37
N PHE A 210 24.47 15.67 0.43
CA PHE A 210 24.68 14.37 -0.22
C PHE A 210 24.57 14.51 -1.73
N ASP A 211 25.11 13.53 -2.45
CA ASP A 211 25.17 13.51 -3.91
C ASP A 211 24.50 12.27 -4.49
N TRP A 212 24.24 12.30 -5.79
CA TRP A 212 23.76 11.14 -6.53
C TRP A 212 24.89 10.12 -6.69
N VAL A 213 24.65 8.89 -6.24
CA VAL A 213 25.62 7.77 -6.33
C VAL A 213 25.16 6.69 -7.32
N GLY A 214 24.02 6.91 -7.98
CA GLY A 214 23.45 5.97 -8.95
C GLY A 214 23.18 4.61 -8.30
N LEU A 215 23.74 3.54 -8.87
CA LEU A 215 23.51 2.16 -8.42
C LEU A 215 24.48 1.68 -7.33
N LYS A 216 25.35 2.54 -6.79
CA LYS A 216 26.37 2.16 -5.81
C LYS A 216 25.77 1.46 -4.57
N ASN A 217 24.67 1.99 -4.02
CA ASN A 217 24.03 1.43 -2.83
C ASN A 217 23.44 0.03 -3.08
N PHE A 218 22.92 -0.21 -4.29
CA PHE A 218 22.47 -1.54 -4.71
C PHE A 218 23.66 -2.51 -4.77
N GLY A 219 24.81 -2.06 -5.32
CA GLY A 219 26.05 -2.84 -5.30
C GLY A 219 26.53 -3.17 -3.89
N THR A 220 26.38 -2.24 -2.93
CA THR A 220 26.71 -2.49 -1.51
C THR A 220 25.83 -3.59 -0.90
N LEU A 221 24.53 -3.63 -1.22
CA LEU A 221 23.64 -4.71 -0.78
C LEU A 221 24.11 -6.08 -1.30
N PHE A 222 24.55 -6.15 -2.56
CA PHE A 222 25.02 -7.41 -3.15
C PHE A 222 26.46 -7.78 -2.78
N SER A 223 27.15 -6.92 -2.01
CA SER A 223 28.49 -7.23 -1.50
C SER A 223 28.43 -8.29 -0.41
N THR A 224 29.47 -9.14 -0.34
CA THR A 224 29.65 -10.15 0.71
C THR A 224 30.46 -9.64 1.91
N LYS A 225 31.10 -8.47 1.80
CA LYS A 225 32.08 -7.96 2.79
C LYS A 225 31.64 -6.70 3.55
N GLY A 226 30.38 -6.28 3.41
CA GLY A 226 29.86 -5.09 4.10
C GLY A 226 29.55 -5.33 5.58
N THR A 227 29.84 -4.34 6.43
CA THR A 227 29.55 -4.37 7.88
C THR A 227 28.11 -3.93 8.18
N THR A 228 27.64 -2.86 7.54
CA THR A 228 26.30 -2.32 7.81
C THR A 228 25.21 -3.07 7.05
N VAL A 229 25.43 -3.42 5.79
CA VAL A 229 24.47 -4.17 4.96
C VAL A 229 25.29 -5.04 4.01
N ASN A 230 24.87 -6.29 3.82
CA ASN A 230 25.49 -7.23 2.90
C ASN A 230 24.46 -8.28 2.43
N LEU A 231 24.82 -9.04 1.40
CA LEU A 231 23.93 -10.02 0.78
C LEU A 231 23.54 -11.16 1.73
N PRO A 232 24.47 -11.77 2.50
CA PRO A 232 24.11 -12.79 3.47
C PRO A 232 23.08 -12.32 4.51
N MET A 233 23.26 -11.12 5.05
CA MET A 233 22.34 -10.53 6.04
C MET A 233 20.96 -10.24 5.41
N PHE A 234 20.93 -9.70 4.20
CA PHE A 234 19.68 -9.49 3.47
C PHE A 234 18.94 -10.82 3.25
N MET A 235 19.64 -11.87 2.82
CA MET A 235 19.04 -13.19 2.60
C MET A 235 18.56 -13.83 3.91
N ASP A 236 19.32 -13.72 5.00
CA ASP A 236 18.92 -14.18 6.34
C ASP A 236 17.59 -13.53 6.79
N VAL A 237 17.50 -12.21 6.66
CA VAL A 237 16.30 -11.43 7.04
C VAL A 237 15.14 -11.73 6.09
N LEU A 238 15.39 -11.84 4.78
CA LEU A 238 14.38 -12.17 3.78
C LEU A 238 13.78 -13.56 4.03
N VAL A 239 14.61 -14.57 4.22
CA VAL A 239 14.17 -15.94 4.50
C VAL A 239 13.37 -15.97 5.79
N TRP A 240 13.87 -15.33 6.85
CA TRP A 240 13.12 -15.24 8.10
C TRP A 240 11.79 -14.51 7.93
N THR A 241 11.75 -13.42 7.15
CA THR A 241 10.52 -12.66 6.89
C THR A 241 9.46 -13.54 6.20
N LEU A 242 9.86 -14.36 5.23
CA LEU A 242 8.95 -15.29 4.54
C LEU A 242 8.52 -16.45 5.43
N VAL A 243 9.45 -17.04 6.20
CA VAL A 243 9.17 -18.10 7.17
C VAL A 243 8.20 -17.59 8.24
N TRP A 244 8.47 -16.41 8.80
CA TRP A 244 7.59 -15.69 9.71
C TRP A 244 6.21 -15.50 9.10
N ALA A 245 6.11 -14.89 7.91
CA ALA A 245 4.83 -14.60 7.30
C ALA A 245 4.02 -15.86 7.02
N PHE A 246 4.69 -16.95 6.59
CA PHE A 246 4.08 -18.25 6.40
C PHE A 246 3.53 -18.80 7.73
N PHE A 247 4.37 -18.98 8.76
CA PHE A 247 3.93 -19.55 10.04
C PHE A 247 2.90 -18.66 10.75
N ALA A 248 3.10 -17.34 10.75
CA ALA A 248 2.15 -16.39 11.31
C ALA A 248 0.78 -16.54 10.63
N THR A 249 0.72 -16.63 9.31
CA THR A 249 -0.57 -16.74 8.60
C THR A 249 -1.18 -18.13 8.76
N PHE A 250 -0.37 -19.16 8.49
CA PHE A 250 -0.78 -20.56 8.50
C PHE A 250 -1.28 -20.97 9.89
N LEU A 251 -0.46 -20.80 10.94
CA LEU A 251 -0.83 -21.25 12.27
C LEU A 251 -2.01 -20.46 12.85
N ASN A 252 -2.10 -19.14 12.61
CA ASN A 252 -3.28 -18.37 13.02
C ASN A 252 -4.55 -18.89 12.34
N PHE A 253 -4.49 -19.13 11.03
CA PHE A 253 -5.61 -19.67 10.27
C PHE A 253 -6.05 -21.04 10.79
N PHE A 254 -5.13 -22.00 10.88
CA PHE A 254 -5.46 -23.38 11.28
C PHE A 254 -5.91 -23.47 12.74
N LEU A 255 -5.19 -22.83 13.67
CA LEU A 255 -5.55 -22.88 15.09
C LEU A 255 -6.81 -22.05 15.39
N GLY A 256 -6.96 -20.90 14.74
CA GLY A 256 -8.17 -20.09 14.82
C GLY A 256 -9.39 -20.81 14.26
N MET A 257 -9.26 -21.51 13.13
CA MET A 257 -10.31 -22.36 12.58
C MET A 257 -10.68 -23.49 13.53
N PHE A 258 -9.66 -24.19 14.05
CA PHE A 258 -9.86 -25.28 14.98
C PHE A 258 -10.67 -24.82 16.20
N LEU A 259 -10.27 -23.71 16.83
CA LEU A 259 -10.99 -23.14 17.96
C LEU A 259 -12.39 -22.65 17.58
N ALA A 260 -12.56 -21.99 16.44
CA ALA A 260 -13.87 -21.55 15.97
C ALA A 260 -14.83 -22.73 15.78
N MET A 261 -14.38 -23.82 15.17
CA MET A 261 -15.19 -25.04 15.00
C MET A 261 -15.55 -25.69 16.33
N VAL A 262 -14.63 -25.70 17.30
CA VAL A 262 -14.90 -26.23 18.66
C VAL A 262 -15.96 -25.38 19.36
N ILE A 263 -15.87 -24.05 19.26
CA ILE A 263 -16.84 -23.11 19.82
C ILE A 263 -18.20 -23.28 19.13
N GLU A 264 -18.22 -23.41 17.80
CA GLU A 264 -19.46 -23.49 17.04
C GLU A 264 -20.14 -24.85 17.00
N ARG A 265 -19.48 -25.89 17.52
CA ARG A 265 -20.07 -27.22 17.63
C ARG A 265 -21.43 -27.15 18.36
N PRO A 266 -22.49 -27.82 17.87
CA PRO A 266 -23.82 -27.79 18.48
C PRO A 266 -23.87 -28.23 19.95
N THR A 267 -22.93 -29.07 20.38
CA THR A 267 -22.83 -29.57 21.75
C THR A 267 -22.16 -28.60 22.73
N THR A 268 -21.52 -27.55 22.23
CA THR A 268 -20.78 -26.59 23.06
C THR A 268 -21.75 -25.65 23.77
N LYS A 269 -21.76 -25.71 25.10
CA LYS A 269 -22.54 -24.81 25.95
C LYS A 269 -21.80 -23.49 26.16
N LEU A 270 -22.54 -22.41 26.40
CA LEU A 270 -21.99 -21.07 26.68
C LEU A 270 -21.05 -20.54 25.58
N LYS A 271 -21.43 -20.71 24.30
CA LYS A 271 -20.63 -20.26 23.14
C LYS A 271 -20.19 -18.79 23.27
N GLY A 272 -21.07 -17.91 23.75
CA GLY A 272 -20.76 -16.50 23.98
C GLY A 272 -19.63 -16.27 24.99
N PHE A 273 -19.55 -17.08 26.05
CA PHE A 273 -18.46 -17.01 27.02
C PHE A 273 -17.13 -17.39 26.39
N TRP A 274 -17.06 -18.52 25.68
CA TRP A 274 -15.82 -18.95 25.02
C TRP A 274 -15.36 -17.97 23.95
N ARG A 275 -16.29 -17.44 23.15
CA ARG A 275 -16.01 -16.39 22.17
C ARG A 275 -15.45 -15.14 22.84
N GLY A 276 -16.09 -14.67 23.93
CA GLY A 276 -15.61 -13.53 24.70
C GLY A 276 -14.24 -13.76 25.35
N LEU A 277 -14.00 -14.94 25.92
CA LEU A 277 -12.74 -15.30 26.59
C LEU A 277 -11.56 -15.29 25.61
N PHE A 278 -11.70 -15.95 24.46
CA PHE A 278 -10.64 -15.98 23.45
C PHE A 278 -10.51 -14.65 22.72
N SER A 279 -11.59 -13.90 22.52
CA SER A 279 -11.53 -12.56 21.91
C SER A 279 -11.05 -11.46 22.85
N MET A 280 -10.82 -11.75 24.13
CA MET A 280 -10.40 -10.76 25.13
C MET A 280 -9.05 -10.10 24.78
N SER A 281 -8.13 -10.81 24.11
CA SER A 281 -6.86 -10.22 23.69
C SER A 281 -7.01 -9.16 22.59
N ILE A 282 -8.15 -9.10 21.88
CA ILE A 282 -8.46 -8.00 20.95
C ILE A 282 -8.95 -6.76 21.70
N ALA A 283 -9.57 -6.94 22.87
CA ALA A 283 -10.12 -5.82 23.65
C ALA A 283 -9.03 -4.91 24.22
N VAL A 284 -7.83 -5.46 24.44
CA VAL A 284 -6.65 -4.70 24.87
C VAL A 284 -5.88 -4.22 23.63
N PRO A 285 -5.45 -2.95 23.57
CA PRO A 285 -4.63 -2.47 22.47
C PRO A 285 -3.36 -3.32 22.30
N GLN A 286 -3.13 -3.82 21.09
CA GLN A 286 -2.04 -4.75 20.78
C GLN A 286 -0.67 -4.27 21.28
N PHE A 287 -0.36 -2.98 21.15
CA PHE A 287 0.95 -2.46 21.56
C PHE A 287 1.19 -2.60 23.07
N VAL A 288 0.15 -2.44 23.90
CA VAL A 288 0.25 -2.60 25.36
C VAL A 288 0.57 -4.06 25.67
N SER A 289 -0.18 -4.99 25.08
CA SER A 289 0.03 -6.42 25.33
C SER A 289 1.42 -6.88 24.91
N LEU A 290 1.92 -6.42 23.75
CA LEU A 290 3.26 -6.78 23.27
C LEU A 290 4.38 -6.24 24.17
N LEU A 291 4.28 -4.98 24.63
CA LEU A 291 5.26 -4.39 25.54
C LEU A 291 5.26 -5.07 26.91
N VAL A 292 4.09 -5.39 27.46
CA VAL A 292 3.97 -6.16 28.71
C VAL A 292 4.59 -7.55 28.54
N MET A 293 4.31 -8.24 27.44
CA MET A 293 4.91 -9.55 27.16
C MET A 293 6.42 -9.46 27.01
N ASN A 294 6.96 -8.45 26.32
CA ASN A 294 8.40 -8.20 26.25
C ASN A 294 9.00 -8.13 27.65
N GLN A 295 8.43 -7.30 28.54
CA GLN A 295 8.93 -7.12 29.91
C GLN A 295 8.83 -8.41 30.75
N MET A 296 7.74 -9.16 30.61
CA MET A 296 7.53 -10.42 31.33
C MET A 296 8.48 -11.54 30.88
N LEU A 297 8.90 -11.52 29.61
CA LEU A 297 9.75 -12.51 28.96
C LEU A 297 11.25 -12.15 28.99
N GLN A 298 11.64 -11.02 29.59
CA GLN A 298 13.06 -10.73 29.86
C GLN A 298 13.69 -11.81 30.75
N GLN A 299 15.03 -11.90 30.78
CA GLN A 299 15.74 -12.86 31.63
C GLN A 299 15.33 -12.73 33.11
N ASP A 300 15.27 -11.49 33.61
CA ASP A 300 14.77 -11.16 34.95
C ASP A 300 13.26 -10.88 34.98
N GLY A 301 12.53 -11.25 33.92
CA GLY A 301 11.10 -11.00 33.78
C GLY A 301 10.24 -11.87 34.70
N ALA A 302 8.98 -11.48 34.84
CA ALA A 302 8.04 -12.15 35.74
C ALA A 302 7.88 -13.65 35.45
N ILE A 303 7.89 -14.06 34.17
CA ILE A 303 7.70 -15.47 33.78
C ILE A 303 8.88 -16.31 34.27
N ASN A 304 10.11 -15.89 33.98
CA ASN A 304 11.31 -16.60 34.44
C ASN A 304 11.38 -16.65 35.97
N ARG A 305 11.08 -15.53 36.67
CA ARG A 305 11.06 -15.50 38.14
C ARG A 305 10.03 -16.46 38.73
N LEU A 306 8.82 -16.50 38.19
CA LEU A 306 7.77 -17.42 38.68
C LEU A 306 8.17 -18.88 38.47
N LEU A 307 8.67 -19.24 37.29
CA LEU A 307 9.11 -20.60 36.98
C LEU A 307 10.29 -21.04 37.85
N MET A 308 11.23 -20.15 38.13
CA MET A 308 12.35 -20.41 39.04
C MET A 308 11.86 -20.58 40.49
N ASN A 309 10.96 -19.70 40.95
CA ASN A 309 10.40 -19.78 42.31
C ASN A 309 9.56 -21.05 42.54
N TRP A 310 8.88 -21.55 41.51
CA TRP A 310 8.17 -22.83 41.54
C TRP A 310 9.08 -24.05 41.40
N GLY A 311 10.39 -23.86 41.17
CA GLY A 311 11.35 -24.93 41.00
C GLY A 311 11.22 -25.69 39.67
N TRP A 312 10.50 -25.16 38.69
CA TRP A 312 10.33 -25.80 37.37
C TRP A 312 11.55 -25.61 36.47
N ILE A 313 12.31 -24.54 36.68
CA ILE A 313 13.55 -24.26 35.97
C ILE A 313 14.62 -23.80 36.96
N SER A 314 15.88 -24.12 36.69
CA SER A 314 17.03 -23.68 37.51
C SER A 314 17.75 -22.46 36.95
N GLN A 315 17.47 -22.08 35.70
CA GLN A 315 18.06 -20.94 35.00
C GLN A 315 16.97 -20.26 34.15
N PRO A 316 17.05 -18.94 33.92
CA PRO A 316 16.10 -18.23 33.08
C PRO A 316 16.04 -18.80 31.65
N LEU A 317 14.83 -18.96 31.12
CA LEU A 317 14.64 -19.36 29.74
C LEU A 317 15.11 -18.25 28.78
N PRO A 318 15.85 -18.59 27.71
CA PRO A 318 16.52 -17.62 26.86
C PRO A 318 15.61 -17.02 25.77
N PHE A 319 14.42 -16.53 26.16
CA PHE A 319 13.36 -16.11 25.23
C PHE A 319 13.84 -15.17 24.11
N PHE A 320 14.71 -14.21 24.40
CA PHE A 320 15.24 -13.26 23.40
C PHE A 320 16.76 -13.34 23.22
N THR A 321 17.44 -14.19 23.98
CA THR A 321 18.90 -14.32 23.92
C THR A 321 19.36 -15.48 23.04
N ASP A 322 18.53 -16.51 22.87
CA ASP A 322 18.75 -17.56 21.87
C ASP A 322 17.90 -17.29 20.61
N VAL A 323 18.47 -17.58 19.44
CA VAL A 323 17.83 -17.31 18.14
C VAL A 323 16.57 -18.13 17.92
N THR A 324 16.62 -19.43 18.26
CA THR A 324 15.50 -20.35 18.05
C THR A 324 14.37 -20.03 19.02
N TRP A 325 14.72 -19.74 20.26
CA TRP A 325 13.76 -19.28 21.27
C TRP A 325 13.12 -17.95 20.88
N ALA A 326 13.88 -16.97 20.41
CA ALA A 326 13.34 -15.67 20.00
C ALA A 326 12.34 -15.83 18.86
N ARG A 327 12.71 -16.59 17.82
CA ARG A 327 11.84 -16.89 16.67
C ARG A 327 10.57 -17.63 17.07
N THR A 328 10.68 -18.61 17.96
CA THR A 328 9.52 -19.36 18.46
C THR A 328 8.62 -18.47 19.32
N THR A 329 9.21 -17.66 20.19
CA THR A 329 8.51 -16.75 21.10
C THR A 329 7.68 -15.73 20.32
N VAL A 330 8.28 -15.08 19.31
CA VAL A 330 7.53 -14.12 18.49
C VAL A 330 6.36 -14.79 17.77
N ILE A 331 6.51 -16.03 17.29
CA ILE A 331 5.42 -16.76 16.63
C ILE A 331 4.31 -17.04 17.64
N VAL A 332 4.63 -17.62 18.80
CA VAL A 332 3.66 -17.98 19.84
C VAL A 332 2.86 -16.76 20.32
N ILE A 333 3.53 -15.64 20.59
CA ILE A 333 2.82 -14.41 20.99
C ILE A 333 1.96 -13.87 19.86
N ASN A 334 2.42 -13.97 18.60
CA ASN A 334 1.59 -13.60 17.45
C ASN A 334 0.36 -14.49 17.29
N LEU A 335 0.42 -15.78 17.66
CA LEU A 335 -0.77 -16.64 17.70
C LEU A 335 -1.76 -16.16 18.75
N TRP A 336 -1.28 -15.79 19.94
CA TRP A 336 -2.15 -15.30 21.02
C TRP A 336 -2.90 -14.01 20.64
N VAL A 337 -2.28 -13.12 19.85
CA VAL A 337 -2.94 -11.90 19.35
C VAL A 337 -3.77 -12.16 18.08
N GLY A 338 -3.34 -13.05 17.19
CA GLY A 338 -3.94 -13.24 15.86
C GLY A 338 -5.10 -14.24 15.78
N ILE A 339 -5.05 -15.34 16.56
CA ILE A 339 -6.09 -16.37 16.62
C ILE A 339 -7.48 -15.78 16.89
N PRO A 340 -7.65 -14.85 17.84
CA PRO A 340 -8.93 -14.19 18.11
C PRO A 340 -9.62 -13.61 16.87
N PHE A 341 -8.87 -12.92 16.01
CA PHE A 341 -9.42 -12.32 14.78
C PHE A 341 -9.88 -13.42 13.81
N THR A 342 -9.10 -14.49 13.71
CA THR A 342 -9.44 -15.65 12.88
C THR A 342 -10.70 -16.34 13.40
N ILE A 343 -10.85 -16.49 14.72
CA ILE A 343 -12.06 -17.08 15.33
C ILE A 343 -13.29 -16.27 14.91
N MET A 344 -13.25 -14.93 15.07
CA MET A 344 -14.38 -14.07 14.72
C MET A 344 -14.77 -14.21 13.25
N GLN A 345 -13.79 -14.25 12.36
CA GLN A 345 -14.06 -14.33 10.93
C GLN A 345 -14.60 -15.69 10.51
N ILE A 346 -14.02 -16.78 11.02
CA ILE A 346 -14.45 -18.15 10.68
C ILE A 346 -15.80 -18.46 11.28
N THR A 347 -16.11 -18.00 12.49
CA THR A 347 -17.45 -18.12 13.06
C THR A 347 -18.51 -17.52 12.14
N GLY A 348 -18.31 -16.29 11.64
CA GLY A 348 -19.24 -15.67 10.70
C GLY A 348 -19.37 -16.42 9.38
N ILE A 349 -18.30 -17.06 8.89
CA ILE A 349 -18.35 -17.88 7.67
C ILE A 349 -19.09 -19.19 7.90
N LEU A 350 -18.82 -19.88 9.02
CA LEU A 350 -19.47 -21.14 9.38
C LEU A 350 -21.00 -20.98 9.49
N GLU A 351 -21.46 -19.83 10.00
CA GLU A 351 -22.89 -19.48 10.07
C GLU A 351 -23.53 -19.26 8.69
N ASN A 352 -22.74 -18.98 7.65
CA ASN A 352 -23.23 -18.74 6.28
C ASN A 352 -23.18 -19.99 5.37
N ILE A 353 -22.67 -21.13 5.84
CA ILE A 353 -22.66 -22.35 5.04
C ILE A 353 -24.08 -22.94 5.01
N PRO A 354 -24.70 -23.17 3.83
CA PRO A 354 -26.04 -23.74 3.75
C PRO A 354 -26.14 -25.09 4.48
N ALA A 355 -27.14 -25.23 5.36
CA ALA A 355 -27.35 -26.46 6.13
C ALA A 355 -27.60 -27.69 5.23
N GLU A 356 -28.22 -27.48 4.07
CA GLU A 356 -28.52 -28.52 3.07
C GLU A 356 -27.27 -29.29 2.62
N LEU A 357 -26.10 -28.63 2.53
CA LEU A 357 -24.85 -29.30 2.17
C LEU A 357 -24.41 -30.30 3.26
N TYR A 358 -24.62 -29.98 4.53
CA TYR A 358 -24.32 -30.87 5.64
C TYR A 358 -25.34 -32.01 5.77
N GLU A 359 -26.60 -31.74 5.45
CA GLU A 359 -27.67 -32.74 5.45
C GLU A 359 -27.49 -33.74 4.32
N ALA A 360 -27.23 -33.28 3.10
CA ALA A 360 -26.93 -34.13 1.95
C ALA A 360 -25.73 -35.05 2.23
N ALA A 361 -24.62 -34.49 2.73
CA ALA A 361 -23.45 -35.29 3.08
C ALA A 361 -23.74 -36.32 4.19
N LYS A 362 -24.65 -36.00 5.13
CA LYS A 362 -25.05 -36.95 6.18
C LYS A 362 -25.93 -38.07 5.62
N LEU A 363 -26.80 -37.78 4.64
CA LEU A 363 -27.59 -38.79 3.93
C LEU A 363 -26.69 -39.74 3.12
N ASP A 364 -25.59 -39.22 2.56
CA ASP A 364 -24.55 -40.02 1.88
C ASP A 364 -23.64 -40.81 2.83
N GLY A 365 -23.91 -40.79 4.14
CA GLY A 365 -23.15 -41.54 5.15
C GLY A 365 -21.78 -40.92 5.49
N ALA A 366 -21.54 -39.66 5.13
CA ALA A 366 -20.25 -39.03 5.38
C ALA A 366 -19.98 -38.82 6.88
N ASN A 367 -18.84 -39.32 7.35
CA ASN A 367 -18.38 -39.11 8.71
C ASN A 367 -17.94 -37.64 8.93
N TRP A 368 -17.61 -37.27 10.18
CA TRP A 368 -17.24 -35.89 10.50
C TRP A 368 -16.01 -35.38 9.72
N TRP A 369 -14.98 -36.23 9.56
CA TRP A 369 -13.76 -35.85 8.84
C TRP A 369 -14.02 -35.66 7.34
N GLN A 370 -14.86 -36.51 6.74
CA GLN A 370 -15.28 -36.37 5.35
C GLN A 370 -16.09 -35.10 5.14
N ARG A 371 -17.02 -34.77 6.04
CA ARG A 371 -17.77 -33.50 5.98
C ARG A 371 -16.85 -32.29 6.12
N PHE A 372 -15.89 -32.33 7.05
CA PHE A 372 -14.91 -31.27 7.21
C PHE A 372 -14.07 -31.09 5.94
N MET A 373 -13.47 -32.15 5.41
CA MET A 373 -12.53 -32.06 4.30
C MET A 373 -13.21 -31.77 2.95
N ASN A 374 -14.45 -32.23 2.75
CA ASN A 374 -15.16 -32.12 1.47
C ASN A 374 -16.21 -31.00 1.43
N VAL A 375 -16.71 -30.52 2.57
CA VAL A 375 -17.73 -29.46 2.63
C VAL A 375 -17.18 -28.21 3.31
N THR A 376 -16.80 -28.31 4.57
CA THR A 376 -16.44 -27.14 5.38
C THR A 376 -15.13 -26.48 4.92
N MET A 377 -14.05 -27.25 4.83
CA MET A 377 -12.71 -26.73 4.51
C MET A 377 -12.65 -26.12 3.11
N PRO A 378 -13.18 -26.76 2.03
CA PRO A 378 -13.17 -26.16 0.70
C PRO A 378 -13.95 -24.84 0.64
N TYR A 379 -15.10 -24.77 1.33
CA TYR A 379 -15.90 -23.56 1.41
C TYR A 379 -15.15 -22.43 2.14
N ILE A 380 -14.58 -22.74 3.31
CA ILE A 380 -13.80 -21.77 4.09
C ILE A 380 -12.58 -21.27 3.29
N ILE A 381 -11.81 -22.18 2.66
CA ILE A 381 -10.66 -21.79 1.83
C ILE A 381 -11.13 -20.88 0.70
N PHE A 382 -12.21 -21.22 -0.02
CA PHE A 382 -12.69 -20.42 -1.13
C PHE A 382 -13.03 -18.99 -0.71
N VAL A 383 -13.77 -18.84 0.40
CA VAL A 383 -14.17 -17.53 0.94
C VAL A 383 -12.98 -16.76 1.52
N LEU A 384 -12.08 -17.43 2.24
CA LEU A 384 -10.96 -16.78 2.93
C LEU A 384 -9.71 -16.62 2.09
N THR A 385 -9.59 -17.18 0.89
CA THR A 385 -8.36 -17.08 0.10
C THR A 385 -7.90 -15.62 -0.11
N PRO A 386 -8.77 -14.66 -0.50
CA PRO A 386 -8.36 -13.25 -0.62
C PRO A 386 -7.89 -12.65 0.72
N TYR A 387 -8.55 -13.02 1.81
CA TYR A 387 -8.17 -12.61 3.16
C TYR A 387 -6.81 -13.21 3.56
N LEU A 388 -6.56 -14.48 3.30
CA LEU A 388 -5.29 -15.14 3.60
C LEU A 388 -4.12 -14.52 2.84
N ILE A 389 -4.33 -14.12 1.59
CA ILE A 389 -3.33 -13.38 0.80
C ILE A 389 -3.04 -12.03 1.46
N THR A 390 -4.09 -11.32 1.87
CA THR A 390 -3.96 -10.02 2.55
C THR A 390 -3.24 -10.15 3.88
N THR A 391 -3.59 -11.15 4.69
CA THR A 391 -2.97 -11.44 5.99
C THR A 391 -1.52 -11.89 5.84
N PHE A 392 -1.19 -12.70 4.83
CA PHE A 392 0.20 -13.04 4.51
C PHE A 392 1.02 -11.80 4.15
N THR A 393 0.48 -10.95 3.27
CA THR A 393 1.12 -9.68 2.87
C THR A 393 1.28 -8.73 4.06
N GLY A 394 0.29 -8.69 4.95
CA GLY A 394 0.35 -7.95 6.21
C GLY A 394 1.43 -8.50 7.15
N ASN A 395 1.57 -9.83 7.24
CA ASN A 395 2.55 -10.47 8.12
C ASN A 395 4.00 -10.24 7.66
N VAL A 396 4.26 -10.15 6.35
CA VAL A 396 5.58 -9.73 5.82
C VAL A 396 5.96 -8.31 6.29
N ASN A 397 4.96 -7.44 6.48
CA ASN A 397 5.14 -6.07 6.96
C ASN A 397 4.76 -5.88 8.43
N ASN A 398 4.75 -6.95 9.25
CA ASN A 398 4.27 -6.88 10.63
C ASN A 398 5.31 -6.24 11.56
N PHE A 399 5.42 -4.93 11.42
CA PHE A 399 6.35 -4.10 12.18
C PHE A 399 6.07 -4.16 13.68
N ASN A 400 4.81 -4.00 14.07
CA ASN A 400 4.41 -3.83 15.47
C ASN A 400 4.79 -5.03 16.34
N VAL A 401 4.50 -6.26 15.89
CA VAL A 401 4.81 -7.46 16.68
C VAL A 401 6.30 -7.57 16.93
N ILE A 402 7.12 -7.45 15.89
CA ILE A 402 8.56 -7.68 16.02
C ILE A 402 9.24 -6.54 16.76
N TYR A 403 8.93 -5.29 16.43
CA TYR A 403 9.52 -4.10 17.04
C TYR A 403 9.20 -4.01 18.53
N LEU A 404 7.93 -4.18 18.92
CA LEU A 404 7.51 -4.03 20.32
C LEU A 404 7.80 -5.25 21.19
N LEU A 405 7.78 -6.46 20.63
CA LEU A 405 7.97 -7.69 21.42
C LEU A 405 9.43 -8.09 21.55
N SER A 406 10.20 -8.03 20.46
CA SER A 406 11.59 -8.53 20.46
C SER A 406 12.61 -7.46 20.16
N GLY A 407 12.21 -6.34 19.55
CA GLY A 407 13.14 -5.34 19.01
C GLY A 407 14.15 -5.93 18.03
N GLY A 408 13.82 -7.05 17.37
CA GLY A 408 14.72 -7.80 16.48
C GLY A 408 15.70 -8.76 17.18
N ALA A 409 15.69 -8.88 18.50
CA ALA A 409 16.66 -9.67 19.27
C ALA A 409 16.67 -11.18 18.92
N PRO A 410 17.81 -11.87 19.11
CA PRO A 410 19.12 -11.32 19.46
C PRO A 410 19.82 -10.68 18.25
N THR A 411 20.62 -9.65 18.50
CA THR A 411 21.42 -8.98 17.46
C THR A 411 22.88 -9.41 17.57
N PRO A 412 23.43 -10.13 16.57
CA PRO A 412 24.85 -10.48 16.57
C PRO A 412 25.75 -9.23 16.60
N VAL A 413 26.91 -9.35 17.23
CA VAL A 413 27.88 -8.26 17.30
C VAL A 413 28.30 -7.83 15.90
N GLY A 414 28.24 -6.53 15.62
CA GLY A 414 28.58 -5.96 14.32
C GLY A 414 27.48 -6.06 13.26
N ALA A 415 26.36 -6.74 13.52
CA ALA A 415 25.23 -6.77 12.60
C ALA A 415 24.36 -5.52 12.70
N SER A 416 23.69 -5.14 11.60
CA SER A 416 22.67 -4.10 11.62
C SER A 416 21.25 -4.63 11.75
N ALA A 417 21.05 -5.91 11.43
CA ALA A 417 19.81 -6.65 11.64
C ALA A 417 19.98 -7.65 12.78
N GLY A 418 18.95 -7.77 13.62
CA GLY A 418 18.83 -8.86 14.57
C GLY A 418 18.14 -10.08 13.97
N LYS A 419 18.13 -11.19 14.70
CA LYS A 419 17.73 -12.51 14.17
C LYS A 419 16.21 -12.75 14.09
N THR A 420 15.40 -11.88 14.69
CA THR A 420 13.93 -11.85 14.50
C THR A 420 13.47 -10.68 13.64
N ASP A 421 14.37 -9.79 13.19
CA ASP A 421 13.98 -8.66 12.35
C ASP A 421 13.34 -9.11 11.04
N LEU A 422 12.26 -8.44 10.67
CA LEU A 422 11.70 -8.51 9.32
C LEU A 422 12.38 -7.45 8.46
N LEU A 423 12.25 -7.56 7.14
CA LEU A 423 12.76 -6.54 6.23
C LEU A 423 12.26 -5.13 6.60
N ILE A 424 11.01 -5.00 7.04
CA ILE A 424 10.44 -3.71 7.47
C ILE A 424 11.02 -3.18 8.78
N THR A 425 11.29 -4.05 9.78
CA THR A 425 11.88 -3.60 11.05
C THR A 425 13.36 -3.30 10.88
N TRP A 426 14.06 -4.05 10.03
CA TRP A 426 15.43 -3.75 9.67
C TRP A 426 15.56 -2.43 8.89
N LEU A 427 14.67 -2.18 7.94
CA LEU A 427 14.56 -0.89 7.25
C LEU A 427 14.44 0.25 8.26
N TYR A 428 13.49 0.12 9.20
CA TYR A 428 13.28 1.12 10.24
C TYR A 428 14.53 1.36 11.09
N LYS A 429 15.21 0.29 11.54
CA LYS A 429 16.47 0.43 12.29
C LYS A 429 17.55 1.16 11.50
N LEU A 430 17.65 0.89 10.20
CA LEU A 430 18.61 1.58 9.36
C LEU A 430 18.29 3.07 9.24
N THR A 431 17.03 3.43 9.02
CA THR A 431 16.64 4.83 8.82
C THR A 431 16.57 5.63 10.11
N VAL A 432 15.97 5.09 11.17
CA VAL A 432 15.70 5.80 12.42
C VAL A 432 16.85 5.66 13.41
N ASP A 433 17.33 4.43 13.66
CA ASP A 433 18.35 4.21 14.70
C ASP A 433 19.76 4.52 14.17
N LYS A 434 20.00 4.28 12.87
CA LYS A 434 21.33 4.43 12.24
C LYS A 434 21.43 5.60 11.26
N ASN A 435 20.35 6.35 11.00
CA ASN A 435 20.32 7.45 10.03
C ASN A 435 20.84 7.09 8.62
N ASN A 436 20.75 5.82 8.24
CA ASN A 436 21.19 5.27 6.97
C ASN A 436 20.00 5.17 6.00
N TYR A 437 19.57 6.33 5.51
CA TYR A 437 18.36 6.48 4.70
C TYR A 437 18.50 5.86 3.31
N ASN A 438 19.67 5.98 2.69
CA ASN A 438 19.94 5.42 1.38
C ASN A 438 19.87 3.88 1.38
N MET A 439 20.52 3.19 2.32
CA MET A 439 20.42 1.72 2.40
C MET A 439 19.05 1.27 2.89
N GLY A 440 18.41 2.03 3.80
CA GLY A 440 17.01 1.79 4.19
C GLY A 440 16.08 1.84 2.98
N ALA A 441 16.23 2.83 2.10
CA ALA A 441 15.47 2.95 0.85
C ALA A 441 15.73 1.78 -0.11
N VAL A 442 16.98 1.32 -0.25
CA VAL A 442 17.32 0.12 -1.04
C VAL A 442 16.58 -1.11 -0.50
N ILE A 443 16.61 -1.35 0.82
CA ILE A 443 15.88 -2.46 1.43
C ILE A 443 14.37 -2.29 1.23
N GLY A 444 13.84 -1.07 1.32
CA GLY A 444 12.43 -0.78 1.03
C GLY A 444 12.02 -1.18 -0.39
N ILE A 445 12.85 -0.85 -1.39
CA ILE A 445 12.62 -1.24 -2.79
C ILE A 445 12.60 -2.77 -2.93
N PHE A 446 13.58 -3.47 -2.35
CA PHE A 446 13.60 -4.94 -2.43
C PHE A 446 12.44 -5.58 -1.67
N THR A 447 12.05 -5.02 -0.53
CA THR A 447 10.87 -5.45 0.22
C THR A 447 9.62 -5.33 -0.62
N PHE A 448 9.44 -4.19 -1.30
CA PHE A 448 8.34 -3.97 -2.24
C PHE A 448 8.35 -4.97 -3.40
N ILE A 449 9.52 -5.22 -4.01
CA ILE A 449 9.65 -6.18 -5.11
C ILE A 449 9.27 -7.58 -4.65
N VAL A 450 9.80 -8.04 -3.52
CA VAL A 450 9.49 -9.37 -2.95
C VAL A 450 7.99 -9.48 -2.68
N LEU A 451 7.41 -8.48 -2.01
CA LEU A 451 5.97 -8.43 -1.72
C LEU A 451 5.13 -8.47 -2.99
N ALA A 452 5.46 -7.65 -3.98
CA ALA A 452 4.73 -7.58 -5.25
C ALA A 452 4.79 -8.91 -5.99
N VAL A 453 5.96 -9.54 -6.06
CA VAL A 453 6.14 -10.85 -6.72
C VAL A 453 5.35 -11.93 -5.99
N VAL A 454 5.50 -12.05 -4.66
CA VAL A 454 4.81 -13.09 -3.88
C VAL A 454 3.30 -12.88 -3.91
N SER A 455 2.83 -11.64 -3.76
CA SER A 455 1.40 -11.32 -3.83
C SER A 455 0.82 -11.63 -5.21
N LEU A 456 1.51 -11.26 -6.29
CA LEU A 456 1.06 -11.50 -7.66
C LEU A 456 0.99 -13.01 -7.97
N ILE A 457 2.01 -13.77 -7.58
CA ILE A 457 2.05 -15.23 -7.75
C ILE A 457 0.90 -15.87 -6.98
N THR A 458 0.76 -15.53 -5.69
CA THR A 458 -0.26 -16.12 -4.82
C THR A 458 -1.66 -15.80 -5.33
N TYR A 459 -1.93 -14.54 -5.67
CA TYR A 459 -3.21 -14.10 -6.22
C TYR A 459 -3.57 -14.81 -7.52
N ARG A 460 -2.64 -14.85 -8.51
CA ARG A 460 -2.87 -15.54 -9.78
C ARG A 460 -3.02 -17.05 -9.64
N SER A 461 -2.36 -17.64 -8.66
CA SER A 461 -2.43 -19.09 -8.41
C SER A 461 -3.72 -19.52 -7.71
N SER A 462 -4.40 -18.58 -7.03
CA SER A 462 -5.57 -18.88 -6.20
C SER A 462 -6.77 -19.41 -6.99
N GLY A 463 -7.43 -20.44 -6.45
CA GLY A 463 -8.66 -21.00 -7.02
C GLY A 463 -9.81 -19.99 -7.04
N SER A 464 -9.85 -19.08 -6.06
CA SER A 464 -10.81 -17.97 -6.02
C SER A 464 -10.71 -17.06 -7.25
N TYR A 465 -9.50 -16.70 -7.69
CA TYR A 465 -9.31 -15.92 -8.92
C TYR A 465 -9.66 -16.69 -10.19
N LYS A 466 -9.42 -18.00 -10.22
CA LYS A 466 -9.67 -18.84 -11.41
C LYS A 466 -11.13 -19.26 -11.57
N ASN A 467 -11.84 -19.43 -10.45
CA ASN A 467 -13.18 -20.02 -10.38
C ASN A 467 -14.20 -19.05 -9.77
N GLU A 468 -14.02 -17.75 -9.92
CA GLU A 468 -14.94 -16.73 -9.40
C GLU A 468 -16.37 -16.89 -9.97
N GLU A 469 -16.51 -17.56 -11.12
CA GLU A 469 -17.79 -17.91 -11.75
C GLU A 469 -18.42 -19.22 -11.23
N ALA A 470 -17.70 -20.06 -10.47
CA ALA A 470 -18.18 -21.40 -10.08
C ALA A 470 -19.15 -21.40 -8.88
N PHE A 471 -19.27 -20.28 -8.16
CA PHE A 471 -20.11 -20.13 -6.96
C PHE A 471 -21.08 -18.93 -7.05
N ARG A 472 -21.34 -18.44 -8.27
CA ARG A 472 -22.36 -17.41 -8.52
C ARG A 472 -23.75 -18.00 -8.76
#